data_AF-A0A960M5K5-F1
#
_entry.id   AF-A0A960M5K5-F1
#
_cell.length_a   1.000
_cell.length_b   1.000
_cell.length_c   1.000
_cell.angle_alpha   90.00
_cell.angle_beta   90.00
_cell.angle_gamma   90.00
#
_symmetry.space_group_name_H-M   'P 1'
#
loop_
_entity.id
_entity.type
_entity.pdbx_description
1 polymer ?
#
loop_
_entity_poly.entity_id
_entity_poly.type
_entity_poly.pdbx_seq_one_letter_code
_entity_poly.pdbx_strand_id
1 'polypeptide(L)'
;MKGLSVIDYFTGDGGYHDAISLQDAPELSWEKAKEKTPNLPKGWWELSKLDPGVKLEFIRDYWFNALPYQPHVYHFLDTFFAGVLEVGVFLAQKRENSPYEAFFTYRLKDRLYLGRPPLLEKEIERFKRSISYPLPDDFLNFFRIHNGFAKGGDSGIFSSGALEEERKWFMQAQEGFFLGEKSVDPELLLPFYRSFGLDIYQCFYKDWYPDGEVGNVLCSLSDRAISSWKEDETLAFPTFLDWLVFYLE
;
A
#
# COMPACT_ATOMS: atom_id res chain seq x y z
N MET A 1 17.46 -3.17 10.90
CA MET A 1 17.89 -1.76 11.08
C MET A 1 18.15 -1.50 12.56
N LYS A 2 19.36 -1.06 12.97
CA LYS A 2 19.61 -0.64 14.36
C LYS A 2 19.18 0.82 14.52
N GLY A 3 18.11 1.08 15.27
CA GLY A 3 17.87 2.35 15.96
C GLY A 3 17.68 3.63 15.14
N LEU A 4 17.47 3.55 13.82
CA LEU A 4 17.10 4.73 13.01
C LEU A 4 15.71 5.20 13.42
N SER A 5 15.59 6.48 13.78
CA SER A 5 14.29 7.10 14.01
C SER A 5 13.53 7.17 12.67
N VAL A 6 12.19 7.16 12.70
CA VAL A 6 11.39 7.21 11.46
C VAL A 6 11.69 8.48 10.67
N ILE A 7 12.01 9.58 11.35
CA ILE A 7 12.37 10.84 10.69
C ILE A 7 13.69 10.73 9.92
N ASP A 8 14.68 10.00 10.45
CA ASP A 8 15.96 9.75 9.77
C ASP A 8 15.78 8.91 8.50
N TYR A 9 14.80 8.02 8.47
CA TYR A 9 14.46 7.30 7.24
C TYR A 9 14.06 8.29 6.14
N PHE A 10 13.19 9.26 6.41
CA PHE A 10 12.72 10.16 5.36
C PHE A 10 13.88 10.99 4.76
N THR A 11 14.70 11.62 5.59
CA THR A 11 15.80 12.50 5.12
C THR A 11 17.06 11.74 4.70
N GLY A 12 17.19 10.47 5.08
CA GLY A 12 18.23 9.54 4.63
C GLY A 12 17.73 8.64 3.50
N ASP A 13 17.48 7.37 3.82
CA ASP A 13 17.21 6.29 2.85
C ASP A 13 15.95 6.53 1.98
N GLY A 14 14.95 7.23 2.53
CA GLY A 14 13.73 7.62 1.83
C GLY A 14 13.95 8.71 0.78
N GLY A 15 15.10 9.40 0.83
CA GLY A 15 15.49 10.41 -0.15
C GLY A 15 14.49 11.56 -0.25
N TYR A 16 13.96 12.01 0.88
CA TYR A 16 13.18 13.24 0.98
C TYR A 16 14.10 14.40 1.35
N HIS A 17 13.80 15.59 0.83
CA HIS A 17 14.52 16.80 1.14
C HIS A 17 14.27 17.25 2.58
N ASP A 18 13.01 17.19 3.01
CA ASP A 18 12.59 17.57 4.35
C ASP A 18 11.48 16.64 4.87
N ALA A 19 11.38 16.52 6.19
CA ALA A 19 10.32 15.78 6.85
C ALA A 19 9.94 16.41 8.19
N ILE A 20 8.66 16.34 8.51
CA ILE A 20 8.07 16.84 9.75
C ILE A 20 7.31 15.70 10.41
N SER A 21 7.71 15.35 11.63
CA SER A 21 6.96 14.47 12.52
C SER A 21 5.82 15.26 13.17
N LEU A 22 4.55 14.94 12.87
CA LEU A 22 3.42 15.68 13.43
C LEU A 22 3.24 15.44 14.94
N GLN A 23 3.66 14.27 15.43
CA GLN A 23 3.67 13.98 16.87
C GLN A 23 4.72 14.81 17.62
N ASP A 24 5.84 15.16 16.99
CA ASP A 24 6.93 15.92 17.62
C ASP A 24 6.87 17.43 17.33
N ALA A 25 5.85 17.89 16.61
CA ALA A 25 5.59 19.29 16.28
C ALA A 25 4.25 19.78 16.90
N PRO A 26 4.15 19.90 18.23
CA PRO A 26 2.92 20.32 18.92
C PRO A 26 2.46 21.74 18.55
N GLU A 27 3.38 22.61 18.15
CA GLU A 27 3.12 23.99 17.72
C GLU A 27 2.55 24.12 16.30
N LEU A 28 2.62 23.05 15.50
CA LEU A 28 2.07 23.05 14.15
C LEU A 28 0.55 22.88 14.17
N SER A 29 -0.16 24.01 14.00
CA SER A 29 -1.62 24.02 13.91
C SER A 29 -2.13 23.25 12.68
N TRP A 30 -3.39 22.83 12.74
CA TRP A 30 -4.07 22.16 11.63
C TRP A 30 -4.03 22.99 10.34
N GLU A 31 -4.27 24.30 10.44
CA GLU A 31 -4.31 25.21 9.29
C GLU A 31 -2.97 25.24 8.57
N LYS A 32 -1.87 25.33 9.32
CA LYS A 32 -0.51 25.31 8.77
C LYS A 32 -0.14 23.95 8.17
N ALA A 33 -0.54 22.86 8.83
CA ALA A 33 -0.31 21.51 8.32
C ALA A 33 -1.08 21.28 7.00
N LYS A 34 -2.35 21.69 6.95
CA LYS A 34 -3.20 21.60 5.76
C LYS A 34 -2.71 22.49 4.62
N GLU A 35 -2.18 23.67 4.91
CA GLU A 35 -1.57 24.55 3.90
C GLU A 35 -0.36 23.88 3.24
N LYS A 36 0.50 23.23 4.04
CA LYS A 36 1.66 22.46 3.52
C LYS A 36 1.26 21.22 2.74
N THR A 37 0.20 20.53 3.19
CA THR A 37 -0.24 19.24 2.67
C THR A 37 -1.78 19.24 2.51
N PRO A 38 -2.33 19.73 1.38
CA PRO A 38 -3.77 19.89 1.22
C PRO A 38 -4.59 18.59 1.31
N ASN A 39 -3.96 17.44 1.02
CA ASN A 39 -4.57 16.11 1.11
C ASN A 39 -4.37 15.42 2.47
N LEU A 40 -3.78 16.09 3.47
CA LEU A 40 -3.67 15.55 4.83
C LEU A 40 -5.08 15.33 5.41
N PRO A 41 -5.43 14.11 5.85
CA PRO A 41 -6.69 13.89 6.55
C PRO A 41 -6.66 14.59 7.90
N LYS A 42 -7.73 15.32 8.26
CA LYS A 42 -7.84 15.95 9.58
C LYS A 42 -7.70 14.93 10.70
N GLY A 43 -8.33 13.76 10.54
CA GLY A 43 -8.23 12.65 11.49
C GLY A 43 -6.78 12.19 11.72
N TRP A 44 -5.91 12.20 10.70
CA TRP A 44 -4.50 11.87 10.89
C TRP A 44 -3.76 12.93 11.71
N TRP A 45 -4.03 14.22 11.47
CA TRP A 45 -3.49 15.29 12.31
C TRP A 45 -3.98 15.16 13.76
N GLU A 46 -5.28 14.90 13.99
CA GLU A 46 -5.84 14.71 15.34
C GLU A 46 -5.22 13.48 16.02
N LEU A 47 -5.11 12.35 15.32
CA LEU A 47 -4.45 11.14 15.83
C LEU A 47 -3.00 11.41 16.20
N SER A 48 -2.27 12.22 15.43
CA SER A 48 -0.86 12.54 15.71
C SER A 48 -0.65 13.17 17.10
N LYS A 49 -1.69 13.81 17.67
CA LYS A 49 -1.66 14.48 18.97
C LYS A 49 -2.06 13.58 20.14
N LEU A 50 -2.50 12.34 19.87
CA LEU A 50 -2.84 11.38 20.91
C LEU A 50 -1.59 10.66 21.43
N ASP A 51 -1.72 10.08 22.62
CA ASP A 51 -0.73 9.17 23.19
C ASP A 51 -0.41 8.02 22.21
N PRO A 52 0.86 7.61 22.08
CA PRO A 52 1.26 6.55 21.15
C PRO A 52 0.48 5.23 21.32
N GLY A 53 0.15 4.82 22.55
CA GLY A 53 -0.59 3.59 22.82
C GLY A 53 -2.04 3.67 22.32
N VAL A 54 -2.71 4.78 22.60
CA VAL A 54 -4.09 5.04 22.14
C VAL A 54 -4.15 5.12 20.61
N LYS A 55 -3.15 5.76 20.00
CA LYS A 55 -3.03 5.86 18.54
C LYS A 55 -2.88 4.48 17.89
N LEU A 56 -2.05 3.61 18.47
CA LEU A 56 -1.83 2.24 17.99
C LEU A 56 -3.11 1.38 18.12
N GLU A 57 -3.80 1.47 19.26
CA GLU A 57 -5.08 0.77 19.46
C GLU A 57 -6.13 1.23 18.45
N PHE A 58 -6.27 2.55 18.27
CA PHE A 58 -7.22 3.10 17.31
C PHE A 58 -6.96 2.61 15.88
N ILE A 59 -5.70 2.64 15.41
CA ILE A 59 -5.39 2.23 14.04
C ILE A 59 -5.56 0.72 13.85
N ARG A 60 -5.23 -0.09 14.87
CA ARG A 60 -5.49 -1.54 14.86
C ARG A 60 -6.99 -1.80 14.68
N ASP A 61 -7.81 -1.20 15.53
CA ASP A 61 -9.26 -1.39 15.49
C ASP A 61 -9.85 -0.86 14.17
N TYR A 62 -9.28 0.20 13.61
CA TYR A 62 -9.68 0.72 12.30
C TYR A 62 -9.39 -0.28 11.16
N TRP A 63 -8.22 -0.94 11.16
CA TRP A 63 -7.92 -2.00 10.19
C TRP A 63 -8.91 -3.15 10.28
N PHE A 64 -9.23 -3.63 11.49
CA PHE A 64 -10.23 -4.66 11.69
C PHE A 64 -11.62 -4.24 11.19
N ASN A 65 -12.04 -2.99 11.44
CA ASN A 65 -13.35 -2.53 10.98
C ASN A 65 -13.42 -2.31 9.46
N ALA A 66 -12.30 -1.94 8.82
CA ALA A 66 -12.28 -1.63 7.41
C ALA A 66 -12.14 -2.87 6.52
N LEU A 67 -11.40 -3.90 6.96
CA LEU A 67 -11.13 -5.09 6.17
C LEU A 67 -12.22 -6.17 6.37
N PRO A 68 -12.63 -6.86 5.29
CA PRO A 68 -13.51 -8.03 5.39
C PRO A 68 -12.98 -9.06 6.37
N TYR A 69 -13.88 -9.67 7.15
CA TYR A 69 -13.49 -10.69 8.11
C TYR A 69 -13.02 -11.97 7.42
N GLN A 70 -11.76 -12.33 7.67
CA GLN A 70 -11.19 -13.64 7.37
C GLN A 70 -10.39 -14.12 8.59
N PRO A 71 -10.68 -15.30 9.16
CA PRO A 71 -10.10 -15.72 10.44
C PRO A 71 -8.57 -15.70 10.49
N HIS A 72 -7.90 -16.18 9.42
CA HIS A 72 -6.43 -16.21 9.37
C HIS A 72 -5.83 -14.81 9.19
N VAL A 73 -6.44 -13.95 8.38
CA VAL A 73 -6.03 -12.54 8.23
C VAL A 73 -6.12 -11.81 9.56
N TYR A 74 -7.24 -11.97 10.28
CA TYR A 74 -7.43 -11.29 11.57
C TYR A 74 -6.43 -11.78 12.62
N HIS A 75 -6.19 -13.09 12.70
CA HIS A 75 -5.18 -13.66 13.58
C HIS A 75 -3.77 -13.13 13.26
N PHE A 76 -3.44 -13.02 11.97
CA PHE A 76 -2.19 -12.43 11.53
C PHE A 76 -2.11 -10.94 11.92
N LEU A 77 -3.15 -10.15 11.68
CA LEU A 77 -3.17 -8.73 11.99
C LEU A 77 -2.97 -8.47 13.49
N ASP A 78 -3.58 -9.26 14.36
CA ASP A 78 -3.31 -9.19 15.81
C ASP A 78 -1.82 -9.37 16.12
N THR A 79 -1.18 -10.35 15.48
CA THR A 79 0.26 -10.63 15.64
C THR A 79 1.12 -9.50 15.07
N PHE A 80 0.77 -8.98 13.89
CA PHE A 80 1.43 -7.85 13.25
C PHE A 80 1.40 -6.61 14.16
N PHE A 81 0.22 -6.22 14.65
CA PHE A 81 0.06 -5.04 15.52
C PHE A 81 0.71 -5.22 16.87
N ALA A 82 0.80 -6.44 17.41
CA ALA A 82 1.61 -6.73 18.59
C ALA A 82 3.12 -6.52 18.36
N GLY A 83 3.58 -6.64 17.11
CA GLY A 83 4.97 -6.37 16.70
C GLY A 83 5.26 -4.91 16.32
N VAL A 84 4.23 -4.07 16.15
CA VAL A 84 4.38 -2.64 15.84
C VAL A 84 4.89 -1.90 17.08
N LEU A 85 6.06 -1.30 16.95
CA LEU A 85 6.72 -0.56 18.02
C LEU A 85 6.21 0.88 18.12
N GLU A 86 5.79 1.45 16.99
CA GLU A 86 5.35 2.84 16.90
C GLU A 86 4.53 3.08 15.64
N VAL A 87 3.53 3.95 15.76
CA VAL A 87 2.82 4.54 14.63
C VAL A 87 2.91 6.06 14.68
N GLY A 88 3.08 6.69 13.52
CA GLY A 88 3.30 8.13 13.43
C GLY A 88 2.79 8.73 12.14
N VAL A 89 2.53 10.04 12.16
CA VAL A 89 2.10 10.80 10.98
C VAL A 89 3.21 11.77 10.60
N PHE A 90 3.67 11.66 9.36
CA PHE A 90 4.78 12.44 8.84
C PHE A 90 4.33 13.23 7.62
N LEU A 91 4.80 14.46 7.51
CA LEU A 91 4.74 15.23 6.27
C LEU A 91 6.14 15.21 5.68
N ALA A 92 6.32 14.72 4.47
CA ALA A 92 7.64 14.68 3.83
C ALA A 92 7.62 15.37 2.46
N GLN A 93 8.67 16.10 2.14
CA GLN A 93 8.82 16.86 0.91
C GLN A 93 9.94 16.24 0.07
N LYS A 94 9.61 15.76 -1.14
CA LYS A 94 10.59 15.02 -1.96
C LYS A 94 11.72 15.90 -2.49
N ARG A 95 11.38 17.12 -2.91
CA ARG A 95 12.32 18.13 -3.45
C ARG A 95 12.02 19.49 -2.87
N GLU A 96 13.02 20.34 -2.77
CA GLU A 96 12.83 21.74 -2.38
C GLU A 96 11.71 22.39 -3.24
N ASN A 97 10.80 23.11 -2.59
CA ASN A 97 9.61 23.75 -3.19
C ASN A 97 8.53 22.81 -3.77
N SER A 98 8.64 21.48 -3.63
CA SER A 98 7.53 20.58 -3.94
C SER A 98 6.49 20.55 -2.80
N PRO A 99 5.20 20.25 -3.07
CA PRO A 99 4.24 20.03 -1.99
C PRO A 99 4.70 18.91 -1.04
N TYR A 100 4.34 19.01 0.24
CA TYR A 100 4.54 17.89 1.16
C TYR A 100 3.51 16.79 0.85
N GLU A 101 3.94 15.55 1.10
CA GLU A 101 3.11 14.36 1.09
C GLU A 101 2.90 13.89 2.52
N ALA A 102 1.69 13.47 2.86
CA ALA A 102 1.39 12.87 4.16
C ALA A 102 1.62 11.36 4.14
N PHE A 103 2.21 10.84 5.21
CA PHE A 103 2.44 9.42 5.43
C PHE A 103 1.97 9.02 6.83
N PHE A 104 1.27 7.91 6.92
CA PHE A 104 1.07 7.20 8.17
C PHE A 104 2.06 6.05 8.22
N THR A 105 2.80 5.93 9.30
CA THR A 105 3.93 5.02 9.40
C THR A 105 3.68 3.93 10.43
N TYR A 106 4.19 2.74 10.15
CA TYR A 106 4.20 1.60 11.06
C TYR A 106 5.63 1.13 11.21
N ARG A 107 6.24 1.38 12.36
CA ARG A 107 7.61 0.97 12.65
C ARG A 107 7.59 -0.35 13.40
N LEU A 108 8.19 -1.37 12.79
CA LEU A 108 8.53 -2.63 13.44
C LEU A 108 10.03 -2.62 13.78
N LYS A 109 10.53 -3.71 14.37
CA LYS A 109 11.94 -3.82 14.78
C LYS A 109 12.91 -3.73 13.59
N ASP A 110 12.54 -4.27 12.45
CA ASP A 110 13.39 -4.46 11.28
C ASP A 110 12.81 -3.84 10.01
N ARG A 111 11.61 -3.25 10.08
CA ARG A 111 10.85 -2.74 8.91
C ARG A 111 10.12 -1.46 9.25
N LEU A 112 9.88 -0.67 8.22
CA LEU A 112 9.04 0.51 8.25
C LEU A 112 8.04 0.39 7.12
N TYR A 113 6.75 0.61 7.41
CA TYR A 113 5.72 0.73 6.39
C TYR A 113 5.22 2.17 6.31
N LEU A 114 4.86 2.59 5.11
CA LEU A 114 4.43 3.94 4.75
C LEU A 114 3.08 3.82 4.04
N GLY A 115 2.01 4.23 4.71
CA GLY A 115 0.68 4.34 4.14
C GLY A 115 0.36 5.76 3.70
N ARG A 116 -0.24 5.91 2.52
CA ARG A 116 -0.73 7.20 1.99
C ARG A 116 -2.15 7.49 2.51
N PRO A 117 -2.62 8.75 2.46
CA PRO A 117 -3.95 9.13 2.91
C PRO A 117 -5.06 8.24 2.31
N PRO A 118 -6.06 7.81 3.08
CA PRO A 118 -7.14 6.97 2.57
C PRO A 118 -8.02 7.71 1.55
N LEU A 119 -8.74 6.94 0.74
CA LEU A 119 -9.84 7.45 -0.07
C LEU A 119 -11.13 7.56 0.73
N LEU A 120 -11.90 8.62 0.49
CA LEU A 120 -13.28 8.71 0.94
C LEU A 120 -14.19 7.83 0.07
N GLU A 121 -15.36 7.44 0.60
CA GLU A 121 -16.31 6.58 -0.10
C GLU A 121 -16.68 7.09 -1.51
N LYS A 122 -16.93 8.41 -1.62
CA LYS A 122 -17.23 9.05 -2.92
C LYS A 122 -16.06 8.95 -3.92
N GLU A 123 -14.83 8.86 -3.43
CA GLU A 123 -13.62 8.76 -4.25
C GLU A 123 -13.38 7.33 -4.68
N ILE A 124 -13.64 6.35 -3.81
CA ILE A 124 -13.67 4.92 -4.14
C ILE A 124 -14.70 4.68 -5.25
N GLU A 125 -15.92 5.20 -5.09
CA GLU A 125 -16.99 5.07 -6.08
C GLU A 125 -16.66 5.75 -7.42
N ARG A 126 -15.95 6.89 -7.38
CA ARG A 126 -15.43 7.53 -8.60
C ARG A 126 -14.34 6.69 -9.26
N PHE A 127 -13.43 6.12 -8.48
CA PHE A 127 -12.34 5.29 -8.96
C PHE A 127 -12.86 3.99 -9.60
N LYS A 128 -13.81 3.30 -8.95
CA LYS A 128 -14.50 2.12 -9.52
C LYS A 128 -15.12 2.39 -10.88
N ARG A 129 -15.63 3.61 -11.10
CA ARG A 129 -16.21 4.04 -12.38
C ARG A 129 -15.16 4.41 -13.43
N SER A 130 -13.95 4.81 -13.04
CA SER A 130 -12.90 5.20 -13.98
C SER A 130 -12.13 4.00 -14.52
N ILE A 131 -11.95 2.96 -13.70
CA ILE A 131 -11.17 1.79 -14.07
C ILE A 131 -12.02 0.73 -14.78
N SER A 132 -11.62 0.36 -15.99
CA SER A 132 -12.23 -0.74 -16.75
C SER A 132 -11.60 -2.09 -16.34
N TYR A 133 -11.75 -2.46 -15.07
CA TYR A 133 -11.28 -3.73 -14.52
C TYR A 133 -12.12 -4.14 -13.30
N PRO A 134 -12.49 -5.42 -13.13
CA PRO A 134 -13.19 -5.89 -11.93
C PRO A 134 -12.22 -5.93 -10.74
N LEU A 135 -12.20 -4.86 -9.95
CA LEU A 135 -11.38 -4.78 -8.74
C LEU A 135 -11.99 -5.64 -7.61
N PRO A 136 -11.19 -6.43 -6.88
CA PRO A 136 -11.63 -7.11 -5.67
C PRO A 136 -12.14 -6.15 -4.59
N ASP A 137 -13.17 -6.55 -3.85
CA ASP A 137 -13.77 -5.73 -2.81
C ASP A 137 -12.82 -5.54 -1.61
N ASP A 138 -12.01 -6.54 -1.29
CA ASP A 138 -11.01 -6.48 -0.22
C ASP A 138 -9.89 -5.45 -0.51
N PHE A 139 -9.45 -5.35 -1.76
CA PHE A 139 -8.51 -4.32 -2.22
C PHE A 139 -9.13 -2.92 -2.16
N LEU A 140 -10.40 -2.77 -2.56
CA LEU A 140 -11.12 -1.50 -2.45
C LEU A 140 -11.30 -1.07 -0.98
N ASN A 141 -11.57 -2.02 -0.09
CA ASN A 141 -11.66 -1.79 1.35
C ASN A 141 -10.31 -1.34 1.94
N PHE A 142 -9.19 -1.88 1.46
CA PHE A 142 -7.86 -1.44 1.88
C PHE A 142 -7.61 0.05 1.58
N PHE A 143 -8.13 0.58 0.48
CA PHE A 143 -8.04 2.02 0.18
C PHE A 143 -8.76 2.93 1.19
N ARG A 144 -9.68 2.39 2.01
CA ARG A 144 -10.26 3.12 3.16
C ARG A 144 -9.25 3.31 4.30
N ILE A 145 -8.17 2.54 4.29
CA ILE A 145 -7.05 2.62 5.24
C ILE A 145 -5.90 3.42 4.60
N HIS A 146 -5.41 2.95 3.45
CA HIS A 146 -4.29 3.55 2.75
C HIS A 146 -4.48 3.54 1.23
N ASN A 147 -4.48 4.72 0.60
CA ASN A 147 -4.47 4.83 -0.86
C ASN A 147 -3.04 4.69 -1.41
N GLY A 148 -2.52 3.47 -1.32
CA GLY A 148 -1.12 3.14 -1.59
C GLY A 148 -0.32 2.95 -0.29
N PHE A 149 0.57 1.96 -0.30
CA PHE A 149 1.23 1.46 0.90
C PHE A 149 2.53 0.74 0.54
N ALA A 150 3.63 1.04 1.23
CA ALA A 150 4.94 0.49 0.88
C ALA A 150 5.79 0.19 2.11
N LYS A 151 6.63 -0.86 2.02
CA LYS A 151 7.82 -1.02 2.85
C LYS A 151 8.81 0.11 2.54
N GLY A 152 9.62 0.51 3.52
CA GLY A 152 10.66 1.52 3.31
C GLY A 152 11.59 1.13 2.15
N GLY A 153 11.78 2.04 1.20
CA GLY A 153 12.55 1.84 -0.03
C GLY A 153 11.83 1.06 -1.15
N ASP A 154 10.63 0.51 -0.90
CA ASP A 154 9.83 -0.22 -1.88
C ASP A 154 8.96 0.74 -2.73
N SER A 155 8.58 0.33 -3.94
CA SER A 155 7.54 1.03 -4.72
C SER A 155 6.16 0.79 -4.12
N GLY A 156 5.90 -0.44 -3.66
CA GLY A 156 4.72 -0.77 -2.89
C GLY A 156 3.44 -0.91 -3.70
N ILE A 157 2.33 -0.93 -2.97
CA ILE A 157 0.97 -0.94 -3.49
C ILE A 157 0.69 0.43 -4.11
N PHE A 158 0.24 0.43 -5.35
CA PHE A 158 -0.08 1.64 -6.08
C PHE A 158 -1.31 2.35 -5.50
N SER A 159 -1.28 3.67 -5.53
CA SER A 159 -2.47 4.47 -5.25
C SER A 159 -3.46 4.36 -6.42
N SER A 160 -4.72 4.66 -6.14
CA SER A 160 -5.78 4.76 -7.16
C SER A 160 -5.41 5.71 -8.31
N GLY A 161 -4.63 6.75 -8.05
CA GLY A 161 -4.17 7.70 -9.06
C GLY A 161 -3.04 7.16 -9.94
N ALA A 162 -2.25 6.22 -9.42
CA ALA A 162 -1.12 5.63 -10.14
C ALA A 162 -1.49 4.36 -10.93
N LEU A 163 -2.53 3.63 -10.50
CA LEU A 163 -2.90 2.34 -11.09
C LEU A 163 -3.10 2.38 -12.61
N GLU A 164 -3.77 3.39 -13.15
CA GLU A 164 -3.99 3.48 -14.61
C GLU A 164 -2.70 3.81 -15.38
N GLU A 165 -1.84 4.65 -14.82
CA GLU A 165 -0.55 5.01 -15.42
C GLU A 165 0.39 3.81 -15.42
N GLU A 166 0.48 3.11 -14.29
CA GLU A 166 1.26 1.88 -14.14
C GLU A 166 0.72 0.76 -15.04
N ARG A 167 -0.60 0.60 -15.17
CA ARG A 167 -1.18 -0.35 -16.13
C ARG A 167 -0.75 -0.02 -17.56
N LYS A 168 -0.80 1.25 -17.97
CA LYS A 168 -0.36 1.66 -19.32
C LYS A 168 1.11 1.34 -19.53
N TRP A 169 1.96 1.64 -18.56
CA TRP A 169 3.40 1.34 -18.64
C TRP A 169 3.65 -0.17 -18.72
N PHE A 170 3.00 -0.94 -17.85
CA PHE A 170 3.07 -2.41 -17.83
C PHE A 170 2.66 -3.03 -19.17
N MET A 171 1.58 -2.55 -19.79
CA MET A 171 1.12 -3.02 -21.10
C MET A 171 2.08 -2.61 -22.25
N GLN A 172 2.75 -1.47 -22.14
CA GLN A 172 3.73 -1.03 -23.14
C GLN A 172 5.08 -1.74 -23.01
N ALA A 173 5.44 -2.15 -21.80
CA ALA A 173 6.70 -2.82 -21.52
C ALA A 173 6.73 -4.27 -22.06
N GLN A 174 5.58 -4.88 -22.34
CA GLN A 174 5.51 -6.29 -22.71
C GLN A 174 4.38 -6.62 -23.71
N GLU A 175 4.71 -7.33 -24.79
CA GLU A 175 3.74 -7.77 -25.81
C GLU A 175 2.86 -8.94 -25.35
N GLY A 176 3.31 -9.70 -24.34
CA GLY A 176 2.58 -10.83 -23.77
C GLY A 176 3.36 -11.56 -22.69
N PHE A 177 2.61 -12.22 -21.80
CA PHE A 177 3.14 -13.01 -20.69
C PHE A 177 2.88 -14.51 -20.89
N PHE A 178 3.62 -15.35 -20.18
CA PHE A 178 3.49 -16.79 -20.23
C PHE A 178 3.20 -17.36 -18.85
N LEU A 179 2.14 -18.14 -18.76
CA LEU A 179 1.83 -19.01 -17.64
C LEU A 179 2.18 -20.44 -18.05
N GLY A 180 3.38 -20.90 -17.66
CA GLY A 180 3.96 -22.10 -18.26
C GLY A 180 4.11 -21.92 -19.76
N GLU A 181 3.47 -22.78 -20.56
CA GLU A 181 3.47 -22.68 -22.03
C GLU A 181 2.32 -21.82 -22.59
N LYS A 182 1.36 -21.40 -21.75
CA LYS A 182 0.18 -20.66 -22.20
C LYS A 182 0.49 -19.17 -22.26
N SER A 183 0.34 -18.57 -23.44
CA SER A 183 0.35 -17.11 -23.59
C SER A 183 -0.87 -16.48 -22.92
N VAL A 184 -0.65 -15.40 -22.18
CA VAL A 184 -1.66 -14.60 -21.48
C VAL A 184 -1.61 -13.18 -22.04
N ASP A 185 -2.79 -12.67 -22.39
CA ASP A 185 -2.99 -11.29 -22.83
C ASP A 185 -2.75 -10.33 -21.64
N PRO A 186 -1.84 -9.35 -21.76
CA PRO A 186 -1.61 -8.34 -20.73
C PRO A 186 -2.86 -7.59 -20.27
N GLU A 187 -3.90 -7.45 -21.12
CA GLU A 187 -5.14 -6.76 -20.75
C GLU A 187 -5.92 -7.47 -19.63
N LEU A 188 -5.68 -8.77 -19.44
CA LEU A 188 -6.26 -9.57 -18.36
C LEU A 188 -5.58 -9.30 -17.01
N LEU A 189 -4.43 -8.62 -17.02
CA LEU A 189 -3.63 -8.33 -15.85
C LEU A 189 -3.80 -6.87 -15.45
N LEU A 190 -4.00 -6.63 -14.15
CA LEU A 190 -3.94 -5.30 -13.57
C LEU A 190 -2.85 -5.27 -12.51
N PRO A 191 -1.69 -4.62 -12.76
CA PRO A 191 -0.66 -4.47 -11.75
C PRO A 191 -1.16 -3.57 -10.62
N PHE A 192 -1.02 -4.03 -9.38
CA PHE A 192 -1.37 -3.23 -8.19
C PHE A 192 -0.20 -3.03 -7.22
N TYR A 193 0.90 -3.76 -7.42
CA TYR A 193 2.11 -3.67 -6.62
C TYR A 193 3.33 -3.84 -7.52
N ARG A 194 4.43 -3.14 -7.20
CA ARG A 194 5.76 -3.34 -7.79
C ARG A 194 6.82 -3.45 -6.69
N SER A 195 7.73 -4.39 -6.84
CA SER A 195 8.80 -4.67 -5.88
C SER A 195 10.03 -3.80 -6.14
N PHE A 196 10.42 -2.93 -5.21
CA PHE A 196 11.69 -2.16 -5.18
C PHE A 196 12.10 -1.49 -6.51
N GLY A 197 11.13 -1.04 -7.31
CA GLY A 197 11.40 -0.48 -8.65
C GLY A 197 11.93 -1.51 -9.67
N LEU A 198 11.93 -2.79 -9.32
CA LEU A 198 12.27 -3.90 -10.20
C LEU A 198 11.13 -4.20 -11.16
N ASP A 199 11.43 -4.99 -12.18
CA ASP A 199 10.49 -5.44 -13.20
C ASP A 199 9.62 -6.62 -12.71
N ILE A 200 9.28 -6.61 -11.42
CA ILE A 200 8.49 -7.63 -10.72
C ILE A 200 7.24 -6.99 -10.14
N TYR A 201 6.09 -7.53 -10.51
CA TYR A 201 4.77 -7.00 -10.20
C TYR A 201 3.90 -8.05 -9.54
N GLN A 202 3.00 -7.62 -8.66
CA GLN A 202 1.81 -8.41 -8.36
C GLN A 202 0.64 -7.84 -9.17
N CYS A 203 -0.06 -8.73 -9.87
CA CYS A 203 -1.16 -8.37 -10.75
C CYS A 203 -2.43 -9.13 -10.35
N PHE A 204 -3.56 -8.44 -10.33
CA PHE A 204 -4.85 -9.11 -10.40
C PHE A 204 -5.00 -9.80 -11.76
N TYR A 205 -5.55 -11.01 -11.79
CA TYR A 205 -5.69 -11.78 -13.02
C TYR A 205 -7.14 -12.14 -13.35
N LYS A 206 -7.70 -11.48 -14.36
CA LYS A 206 -9.13 -11.50 -14.72
C LYS A 206 -9.63 -12.87 -15.19
N ASP A 207 -8.77 -13.83 -15.48
CA ASP A 207 -9.16 -15.20 -15.85
C ASP A 207 -9.05 -16.19 -14.68
N TRP A 208 -8.73 -15.72 -13.47
CA TRP A 208 -8.56 -16.58 -12.30
C TRP A 208 -9.39 -16.09 -11.11
N TYR A 209 -10.41 -16.89 -10.74
CA TYR A 209 -11.37 -16.60 -9.68
C TYR A 209 -11.43 -17.75 -8.65
N PRO A 210 -10.39 -17.92 -7.81
CA PRO A 210 -10.29 -19.07 -6.92
C PRO A 210 -11.44 -19.14 -5.90
N ASP A 211 -11.86 -17.98 -5.36
CA ASP A 211 -12.92 -17.90 -4.33
C ASP A 211 -14.08 -16.99 -4.74
N GLY A 212 -14.34 -16.86 -6.05
CA GLY A 212 -15.43 -16.05 -6.60
C GLY A 212 -15.09 -14.57 -6.84
N GLU A 213 -13.93 -14.11 -6.35
CA GLU A 213 -13.31 -12.83 -6.71
C GLU A 213 -12.00 -13.04 -7.46
N VAL A 214 -11.46 -11.97 -8.07
CA VAL A 214 -10.22 -12.02 -8.85
C VAL A 214 -9.02 -12.28 -7.93
N GLY A 215 -8.30 -13.38 -8.18
CA GLY A 215 -7.04 -13.68 -7.51
C GLY A 215 -5.87 -12.86 -8.06
N ASN A 216 -4.71 -12.98 -7.44
CA ASN A 216 -3.51 -12.26 -7.89
C ASN A 216 -2.28 -13.16 -8.09
N VAL A 217 -1.47 -12.82 -9.08
CA VAL A 217 -0.31 -13.59 -9.53
C VAL A 217 0.91 -12.69 -9.62
N LEU A 218 2.09 -13.26 -9.43
CA LEU A 218 3.35 -12.58 -9.67
C LEU A 218 3.62 -12.53 -11.18
N CYS A 219 3.99 -11.37 -11.69
CA CYS A 219 4.41 -11.13 -13.06
C CYS A 219 5.84 -10.60 -13.09
N SER A 220 6.72 -11.28 -13.82
CA SER A 220 8.07 -10.79 -14.14
C SER A 220 8.07 -10.24 -15.56
N LEU A 221 8.35 -8.94 -15.74
CA LEU A 221 8.50 -8.36 -17.09
C LEU A 221 9.73 -8.92 -17.79
N SER A 222 10.83 -9.08 -17.04
CA SER A 222 12.11 -9.55 -17.58
C SER A 222 12.02 -10.98 -18.11
N ASP A 223 11.36 -11.87 -17.36
CA ASP A 223 11.19 -13.28 -17.75
C ASP A 223 9.93 -13.51 -18.59
N ARG A 224 9.09 -12.47 -18.71
CA ARG A 224 7.76 -12.53 -19.33
C ARG A 224 6.87 -13.60 -18.70
N ALA A 225 7.09 -13.92 -17.43
CA ALA A 225 6.50 -15.07 -16.76
C ALA A 225 5.44 -14.65 -15.75
N ILE A 226 4.40 -15.47 -15.64
CA ILE A 226 3.39 -15.43 -14.59
C ILE A 226 3.63 -16.63 -13.69
N SER A 227 3.62 -16.41 -12.37
CA SER A 227 3.67 -17.53 -11.40
C SER A 227 2.49 -18.49 -11.66
N SER A 228 2.76 -19.79 -11.69
CA SER A 228 1.71 -20.81 -11.65
C SER A 228 0.85 -20.61 -10.41
N TRP A 229 -0.36 -21.16 -10.35
CA TRP A 229 -1.13 -21.31 -9.10
C TRP A 229 -1.47 -22.79 -8.85
N LYS A 230 -0.86 -23.67 -9.64
CA LYS A 230 -1.07 -25.13 -9.64
C LYS A 230 0.09 -25.88 -8.99
N GLU A 231 1.12 -25.17 -8.58
CA GLU A 231 2.32 -25.70 -7.96
C GLU A 231 2.39 -25.21 -6.51
N ASP A 232 3.17 -25.91 -5.69
CA ASP A 232 3.45 -25.47 -4.32
C ASP A 232 4.37 -24.22 -4.35
N GLU A 233 4.22 -23.32 -3.37
CA GLU A 233 5.02 -22.08 -3.23
C GLU A 233 4.94 -21.10 -4.40
N THR A 234 3.80 -21.04 -5.05
CA THR A 234 3.57 -20.03 -6.06
C THR A 234 3.22 -18.70 -5.42
N LEU A 235 3.89 -17.61 -5.77
CA LEU A 235 3.55 -16.23 -5.37
C LEU A 235 2.22 -15.75 -6.01
N ALA A 236 1.23 -16.63 -6.04
CA ALA A 236 -0.14 -16.44 -6.45
C ALA A 236 -1.05 -16.62 -5.23
N PHE A 237 -1.99 -15.71 -5.05
CA PHE A 237 -2.81 -15.64 -3.84
C PHE A 237 -4.29 -15.57 -4.22
N PRO A 238 -5.17 -16.32 -3.51
CA PRO A 238 -6.59 -16.33 -3.80
C PRO A 238 -7.27 -14.96 -3.63
N THR A 239 -6.87 -14.21 -2.62
CA THR A 239 -7.40 -12.87 -2.32
C THR A 239 -6.28 -11.83 -2.21
N PHE A 240 -6.63 -10.55 -2.25
CA PHE A 240 -5.66 -9.49 -1.96
C PHE A 240 -5.22 -9.55 -0.48
N LEU A 241 -6.12 -9.93 0.44
CA LEU A 241 -5.76 -10.04 1.86
C LEU A 241 -4.74 -11.16 2.12
N ASP A 242 -4.81 -12.28 1.42
CA ASP A 242 -3.80 -13.34 1.51
C ASP A 242 -2.42 -12.82 1.09
N TRP A 243 -2.38 -12.08 -0.03
CA TRP A 243 -1.16 -11.42 -0.48
C TRP A 243 -0.69 -10.34 0.52
N LEU A 244 -1.62 -9.59 1.12
CA LEU A 244 -1.30 -8.55 2.11
C LEU A 244 -0.68 -9.17 3.37
N VAL A 245 -1.17 -10.33 3.83
CA VAL A 245 -0.57 -11.09 4.94
C VAL A 245 0.88 -11.43 4.59
N PHE A 246 1.11 -12.06 3.43
CA PHE A 246 2.46 -12.37 2.94
C PHE A 246 3.34 -11.11 2.80
N TYR A 247 2.77 -9.99 2.37
CA TYR A 247 3.50 -8.74 2.24
C TYR A 247 3.88 -8.15 3.61
N LEU A 248 3.06 -8.33 4.65
CA LEU A 248 3.34 -7.81 5.98
C LEU A 248 4.27 -8.74 6.79
N GLU A 249 4.34 -10.02 6.44
CA GLU A 249 5.34 -11.00 6.91
C GLU A 249 6.77 -10.67 6.50
#